data_AF-A0A965CHX0-F1
#
_entry.id   AF-A0A965CHX0-F1
#
_cell.length_a   1.000
_cell.length_b   1.000
_cell.length_c   1.000
_cell.angle_alpha   90.00
_cell.angle_beta   90.00
_cell.angle_gamma   90.00
#
_symmetry.space_group_name_H-M   'P 1'
#
loop_
_entity.id
_entity.type
_entity.pdbx_description
1 polymer ?
#
loop_
_entity_poly.entity_id
_entity_poly.type
_entity_poly.pdbx_seq_one_letter_code
_entity_poly.pdbx_strand_id
1 'polypeptide(L)' 'MSGPADIPVVLVHGWAGSFRETWQSTGMDALLEDGGRSVIGVDLLGHGNAEKPHDP' A
#
# COMPACT_ATOMS: atom_id res chain seq x y z
N MET A 1 20.66 -13.91 -7.54
CA MET A 1 20.67 -12.63 -8.28
C MET A 1 19.29 -12.05 -8.15
N SER A 2 19.13 -10.85 -7.58
CA SER A 2 17.80 -10.25 -7.43
C SER A 2 17.33 -9.69 -8.77
N GLY A 3 16.20 -10.18 -9.27
CA GLY A 3 15.54 -9.65 -10.47
C GLY A 3 14.64 -8.46 -10.12
N PRO A 4 14.08 -7.75 -11.11
CA PRO A 4 13.13 -6.65 -10.86
C PRO A 4 11.82 -7.09 -10.17
N ALA A 5 11.56 -8.39 -10.08
CA ALA A 5 10.49 -8.99 -9.29
C ALA A 5 10.82 -9.03 -7.77
N ASP A 6 12.10 -9.06 -7.41
CA ASP A 6 12.55 -9.04 -6.00
C ASP A 6 12.55 -7.64 -5.39
N ILE A 7 12.26 -6.59 -6.16
CA ILE A 7 12.15 -5.22 -5.65
C ILE A 7 10.71 -5.01 -5.16
N PRO A 8 10.49 -4.83 -3.84
CA PRO A 8 9.15 -4.62 -3.30
C PRO A 8 8.55 -3.30 -3.79
N VAL A 9 7.21 -3.28 -3.90
CA VAL A 9 6.43 -2.09 -4.28
C VAL A 9 5.68 -1.57 -3.06
N VAL A 10 5.89 -0.30 -2.73
CA VAL A 10 5.13 0.39 -1.69
C VAL A 10 3.94 1.10 -2.34
N LEU A 11 2.74 0.86 -1.82
CA LEU A 11 1.51 1.49 -2.31
C LEU A 11 1.02 2.54 -1.31
N VAL A 12 1.22 3.81 -1.67
CA VAL A 12 0.77 4.97 -0.90
C VAL A 12 -0.57 5.44 -1.46
N HIS A 13 -1.58 5.59 -0.61
CA HIS A 13 -2.92 6.01 -1.03
C HIS A 13 -2.99 7.51 -1.36
N GLY A 14 -4.06 7.89 -2.06
CA GLY A 14 -4.36 9.28 -2.40
C GLY A 14 -5.06 10.07 -1.29
N TRP A 15 -5.58 11.24 -1.66
CA TRP A 15 -6.32 12.14 -0.78
C TRP A 15 -7.51 11.45 -0.09
N ALA A 16 -7.62 11.65 1.23
CA ALA A 16 -8.70 11.15 2.08
C ALA A 16 -9.00 9.65 1.91
N GLY A 17 -8.02 8.87 1.46
CA GLY A 17 -8.15 7.44 1.25
C GLY A 17 -7.35 6.62 2.26
N SER A 18 -7.34 5.32 2.03
CA SER A 18 -6.52 4.32 2.70
C SER A 18 -5.92 3.36 1.66
N PHE A 19 -4.98 2.51 2.09
CA PHE A 19 -4.46 1.42 1.28
C PHE A 19 -5.60 0.54 0.76
N ARG A 20 -6.55 0.20 1.63
CA ARG A 20 -7.72 -0.62 1.26
C ARG A 20 -8.57 0.03 0.19
N GLU A 21 -8.97 1.28 0.40
CA GLU A 21 -9.89 1.97 -0.52
C GLU A 21 -9.26 2.24 -1.88
N THR A 22 -7.97 2.62 -1.91
CA THR A 22 -7.30 2.98 -3.16
C THR A 22 -6.84 1.76 -3.94
N TRP A 23 -6.27 0.76 -3.27
CA TRP A 23 -5.50 -0.30 -3.92
C TRP A 23 -6.14 -1.68 -3.79
N GLN A 24 -6.62 -2.06 -2.60
CA GLN A 24 -7.22 -3.38 -2.42
C GLN A 24 -8.61 -3.50 -3.05
N SER A 25 -9.43 -2.45 -2.92
CA SER A 25 -10.79 -2.44 -3.44
C SER A 25 -10.82 -2.55 -4.97
N THR A 26 -9.78 -2.05 -5.63
CA THR A 26 -9.58 -2.08 -7.08
C THR A 26 -8.81 -3.32 -7.55
N GLY A 27 -8.23 -4.09 -6.61
CA GLY A 27 -7.45 -5.31 -6.88
C GLY A 27 -6.03 -5.06 -7.38
N MET A 28 -5.52 -3.83 -7.26
CA MET A 28 -4.19 -3.47 -7.77
C MET A 28 -3.05 -4.13 -6.98
N ASP A 29 -3.23 -4.34 -5.68
CA ASP A 29 -2.29 -5.09 -4.84
C ASP A 29 -2.17 -6.54 -5.31
N ALA A 30 -3.30 -7.22 -5.50
CA ALA A 30 -3.34 -8.60 -5.97
C ALA A 30 -2.73 -8.77 -7.37
N LEU A 31 -2.93 -7.80 -8.28
CA LEU A 31 -2.33 -7.84 -9.62
C LEU A 31 -0.81 -7.70 -9.59
N LEU A 32 -0.26 -6.90 -8.67
CA LEU A 32 1.19 -6.77 -8.49
C LEU A 32 1.78 -8.05 -7.90
N GLU A 33 1.09 -8.67 -6.94
CA GLU A 33 1.47 -9.94 -6.34
C GLU A 33 1.45 -11.09 -7.36
N ASP A 34 0.41 -11.18 -8.20
CA ASP A 34 0.33 -12.15 -9.30
C ASP A 34 1.47 -11.94 -10.33
N GLY A 35 1.88 -10.69 -10.53
CA GLY A 35 3.07 -10.32 -11.30
C GLY A 35 4.41 -10.66 -10.63
N GLY A 36 4.39 -11.34 -9.48
CA GLY A 36 5.57 -11.79 -8.74
C GLY A 36 6.24 -10.69 -7.91
N ARG A 37 5.54 -9.59 -7.61
CA ARG A 37 6.08 -8.49 -6.79
C ARG A 37 5.60 -8.60 -5.35
N SER A 38 6.49 -8.38 -4.40
CA SER A 38 6.08 -8.16 -3.01
C SER A 38 5.43 -6.79 -2.87
N VAL A 39 4.23 -6.72 -2.31
CA VAL A 39 3.52 -5.47 -2.04
C VAL A 39 3.62 -5.10 -0.57
N ILE A 40 3.84 -3.80 -0.31
CA ILE A 40 3.78 -3.22 1.03
C ILE A 40 2.69 -2.14 1.01
N GLY A 41 1.54 -2.48 1.59
CA GLY A 41 0.44 -1.54 1.78
C GLY A 41 0.68 -0.63 2.97
N VAL A 42 0.49 0.68 2.79
CA VAL A 42 0.69 1.68 3.84
C VAL A 42 -0.53 2.58 3.96
N ASP A 43 -1.01 2.73 5.18
CA ASP A 43 -1.91 3.82 5.57
C ASP A 43 -1.07 4.97 6.13
N LEU A 44 -1.24 6.18 5.60
CA LEU A 44 -0.63 7.38 6.17
C LEU A 44 -1.30 7.69 7.52
N LEU A 45 -0.55 8.31 8.45
CA LEU A 45 -1.10 8.74 9.74
C LEU A 45 -2.39 9.55 9.55
N GLY A 46 -3.35 9.35 10.46
CA GLY A 46 -4.69 9.93 10.35
C GLY A 46 -5.67 9.12 9.47
N HIS A 47 -5.20 8.17 8.65
CA HIS A 47 -6.00 7.45 7.67
C HIS A 47 -6.06 5.95 7.95
N GLY A 48 -7.08 5.28 7.40
CA GLY A 48 -7.25 3.83 7.51
C GLY A 48 -7.05 3.30 8.93
N ASN A 49 -6.21 2.26 9.03
CA ASN A 49 -5.85 1.62 10.29
C ASN A 49 -4.63 2.24 10.97
N ALA A 50 -3.98 3.25 10.36
CA ALA A 50 -2.85 3.93 10.96
C ALA A 50 -3.27 4.74 12.19
N GLU A 51 -2.28 4.98 13.05
CA GLU A 51 -2.42 5.83 14.22
C GLU A 51 -2.86 7.24 13.84
N LYS A 52 -3.54 7.89 14.79
CA LYS A 52 -4.12 9.22 14.62
C LYS A 52 -3.56 10.11 15.75
N PRO A 53 -2.26 10.42 15.73
CA PRO A 53 -1.63 11.18 16.80
C PRO A 53 -2.19 12.60 16.85
N HIS A 54 -2.35 13.11 18.07
CA HIS A 54 -2.85 14.46 18.35
C HIS A 54 -1.86 15.30 19.14
N ASP A 55 -0.74 14.70 19.56
CA ASP A 55 0.32 15.37 20.29
C ASP A 55 1.30 16.04 19.28
N PRO A 56 1.59 17.34 19.44
CA PRO A 56 2.46 18.10 18.55
C PRO A 56 3.96 17.86 18.78
#